data_AF-A0A377A498-F1
#
_entry.id   AF-A0A377A498-F1
#
_cell.length_a   1.000
_cell.length_b   1.000
_cell.length_c   1.000
_cell.angle_alpha   90.00
_cell.angle_beta   90.00
_cell.angle_gamma   90.00
#
_symmetry.space_group_name_H-M   'P 1'
#
loop_
_entity.id
_entity.type
_entity.pdbx_description
1 polymer ?
#
loop_
_entity_poly.entity_id
_entity_poly.type
_entity_poly.pdbx_seq_one_letter_code
_entity_poly.pdbx_strand_id
1 'polypeptide(L)'
;MVIMLAIPFLARNEFGAAISMVVWGAATFAVVPPLQMRVMRVASEAPGLSSSVNIGAFNLGNALGAAAGGAVISAGLGYSFVPVMGAIVAGLALLLVFMSARKQPETVCVATAN
;
A
#
# COMPACT_ATOMS: atom_id res chain seq x y z
N MET A 1 6.96 4.03 2.90
CA MET A 1 7.09 4.99 4.00
C MET A 1 8.40 5.80 3.90
N VAL A 2 9.58 5.17 3.92
CA VAL A 2 10.89 5.89 3.88
C VAL A 2 11.03 6.82 2.68
N ILE A 3 10.75 6.33 1.46
CA ILE A 3 10.82 7.16 0.24
C ILE A 3 9.88 8.36 0.35
N MET A 4 8.64 8.16 0.80
CA MET A 4 7.67 9.25 0.92
C MET A 4 8.04 10.31 1.97
N LEU A 5 8.72 9.92 3.06
CA LEU A 5 9.23 10.89 4.05
C LEU A 5 10.44 11.66 3.54
N ALA A 6 11.19 11.13 2.57
CA ALA A 6 12.34 11.81 1.96
C ALA A 6 11.91 12.83 0.88
N ILE A 7 10.79 12.61 0.18
CA ILE A 7 10.31 13.46 -0.92
C ILE A 7 10.19 14.95 -0.54
N PRO A 8 9.62 15.36 0.62
CA PRO A 8 9.52 16.77 1.00
C PRO A 8 10.87 17.49 1.14
N PHE A 9 11.93 16.75 1.44
CA PHE A 9 13.29 17.29 1.55
C PHE A 9 14.03 17.30 0.21
N LEU A 10 13.83 16.26 -0.60
CA LEU A 10 14.44 16.15 -1.94
C LEU A 10 13.76 17.02 -2.99
N ALA A 11 12.45 17.25 -2.88
CA ALA A 11 11.67 18.02 -3.86
C ALA A 11 11.75 19.55 -3.66
N ARG A 12 12.84 20.05 -3.08
CA ARG A 12 13.09 21.50 -2.94
C ARG A 12 13.50 22.16 -4.26
N ASN A 13 13.95 21.37 -5.23
CA ASN A 13 14.36 21.79 -6.56
C ASN A 13 13.79 20.83 -7.63
N GLU A 14 13.63 21.31 -8.87
CA GLU A 14 12.95 20.60 -9.96
C GLU A 14 13.61 19.26 -10.27
N PHE A 15 14.95 19.23 -10.30
CA PHE A 15 15.73 18.00 -10.49
C PHE A 15 15.50 16.97 -9.38
N GLY A 16 15.49 17.42 -8.11
CA GLY A 16 15.26 16.53 -6.97
C GLY A 16 13.84 15.97 -6.96
N ALA A 17 12.84 16.77 -7.38
CA ALA A 17 11.46 16.32 -7.55
C ALA A 17 11.33 15.27 -8.67
N ALA A 18 11.97 15.49 -9.83
CA ALA A 18 11.96 14.55 -10.95
C ALA A 18 12.56 13.19 -10.58
N ILE A 19 13.75 13.19 -9.97
CA ILE A 19 14.41 11.96 -9.51
C ILE A 19 13.54 11.24 -8.48
N SER A 20 12.99 11.98 -7.53
CA SER A 20 12.12 11.42 -6.49
C SER A 20 10.88 10.73 -7.07
N MET A 21 10.26 11.32 -8.10
CA MET A 21 9.11 10.74 -8.79
C MET A 21 9.49 9.47 -9.56
N VAL A 22 10.64 9.45 -10.22
CA VAL A 22 11.15 8.25 -10.91
C VAL A 22 11.42 7.12 -9.92
N VAL A 23 12.11 7.41 -8.82
CA VAL A 23 12.42 6.41 -7.78
C VAL A 23 11.15 5.89 -7.14
N TRP A 24 10.21 6.78 -6.81
CA TRP A 24 8.91 6.40 -6.25
C TRP A 24 8.11 5.53 -7.22
N GLY A 25 8.00 5.93 -8.49
CA GLY A 25 7.31 5.17 -9.52
C GLY A 25 7.92 3.80 -9.75
N ALA A 26 9.25 3.71 -9.85
CA ALA A 26 9.95 2.43 -10.01
C ALA A 26 9.70 1.50 -8.81
N ALA A 27 9.76 2.03 -7.59
CA ALA A 27 9.52 1.25 -6.38
C ALA A 27 8.07 0.72 -6.30
N THR A 28 7.07 1.54 -6.64
CA THR A 28 5.66 1.11 -6.61
C THR A 28 5.38 0.08 -7.71
N PHE A 29 5.86 0.30 -8.93
CA PHE A 29 5.70 -0.65 -10.04
C PHE A 29 6.38 -1.99 -9.78
N ALA A 30 7.52 -2.02 -9.10
CA ALA A 30 8.21 -3.26 -8.76
C ALA A 30 7.43 -4.10 -7.74
N VAL A 31 6.67 -3.47 -6.84
CA VAL A 31 6.01 -4.14 -5.71
C VAL A 31 4.58 -4.56 -6.01
N VAL A 32 3.82 -3.75 -6.76
CA VAL A 32 2.37 -3.96 -6.95
C VAL A 32 2.03 -5.28 -7.67
N PRO A 33 2.63 -5.62 -8.84
CA PRO A 33 2.28 -6.85 -9.56
C PRO A 33 2.62 -8.15 -8.79
N PRO A 34 3.80 -8.30 -8.16
CA PRO A 34 4.09 -9.48 -7.33
C PRO A 34 3.12 -9.66 -6.16
N LEU A 35 2.71 -8.56 -5.52
CA LEU A 35 1.77 -8.62 -4.41
C LEU A 35 0.38 -9.04 -4.87
N GLN A 36 -0.10 -8.47 -5.98
CA GLN A 36 -1.37 -8.86 -6.60
C GLN A 36 -1.41 -10.36 -6.94
N MET A 37 -0.33 -10.89 -7.53
CA MET A 37 -0.21 -12.32 -7.85
C MET A 37 -0.12 -13.22 -6.61
N ARG A 38 0.37 -12.70 -5.48
CA ARG A 38 0.43 -13.46 -4.22
C ARG A 38 -0.97 -13.67 -3.65
N VAL A 39 -1.84 -12.65 -3.66
CA VAL A 39 -3.21 -12.76 -3.15
C VAL A 39 -4.03 -13.77 -3.94
N MET A 40 -3.85 -13.81 -5.26
CA MET A 40 -4.51 -14.80 -6.12
C MET A 40 -4.08 -16.25 -5.83
N ARG A 41 -2.83 -16.48 -5.38
CA ARG A 41 -2.31 -17.83 -5.10
C ARG A 41 -2.73 -18.42 -3.75
N VAL A 42 -3.18 -17.60 -2.80
CA VAL A 42 -3.57 -18.03 -1.44
C VAL A 42 -4.99 -18.64 -1.41
N ALA A 43 -5.79 -18.44 -2.47
CA ALA A 43 -7.14 -18.97 -2.57
C ALA A 43 -7.22 -20.09 -3.63
N SER A 44 -6.66 -21.25 -3.33
CA SER A 44 -6.66 -22.43 -4.21
C SER A 44 -8.07 -22.96 -4.51
N GLU A 45 -9.04 -22.76 -3.61
CA GLU A 45 -10.43 -23.24 -3.76
C GLU A 45 -11.36 -22.22 -4.46
N ALA A 46 -11.02 -20.93 -4.49
CA ALA A 46 -11.84 -19.88 -5.13
C ALA A 46 -11.00 -18.71 -5.70
N PRO A 47 -10.19 -18.93 -6.75
CA PRO A 47 -9.29 -17.91 -7.31
C PRO A 47 -10.03 -16.67 -7.86
N GLY A 48 -11.22 -16.86 -8.44
CA GLY A 48 -12.03 -15.79 -9.01
C GLY A 48 -12.57 -14.80 -7.96
N LEU A 49 -13.01 -15.31 -6.80
CA LEU A 49 -13.46 -14.48 -5.68
C LEU A 49 -12.28 -13.75 -5.01
N SER A 50 -11.12 -14.40 -4.86
CA SER A 50 -9.92 -13.74 -4.34
C SER A 50 -9.42 -12.63 -5.26
N SER A 51 -9.44 -12.87 -6.58
CA SER A 51 -9.07 -11.86 -7.57
C SER A 51 -9.99 -10.64 -7.54
N SER A 52 -11.32 -10.84 -7.51
CA SER A 52 -12.29 -9.72 -7.48
C SER A 52 -12.19 -8.91 -6.18
N VAL A 53 -12.01 -9.56 -5.03
CA VAL A 53 -11.78 -8.89 -3.75
C VAL A 53 -10.47 -8.11 -3.75
N ASN A 54 -9.39 -8.67 -4.30
CA ASN A 54 -8.10 -7.97 -4.37
C ASN A 54 -8.15 -6.75 -5.30
N ILE A 55 -8.79 -6.87 -6.47
CA ILE A 55 -9.02 -5.76 -7.39
C ILE A 55 -9.92 -4.70 -6.73
N GLY A 56 -10.97 -5.12 -6.02
CA GLY A 56 -11.85 -4.22 -5.28
C GLY A 56 -11.11 -3.45 -4.18
N ALA A 57 -10.29 -4.14 -3.38
CA ALA A 57 -9.47 -3.55 -2.34
C ALA A 57 -8.45 -2.55 -2.91
N PHE A 58 -7.85 -2.86 -4.07
CA PHE A 58 -6.94 -1.92 -4.75
C PHE A 58 -7.66 -0.65 -5.21
N ASN A 59 -8.83 -0.78 -5.84
CA ASN A 59 -9.61 0.38 -6.28
C ASN A 59 -10.09 1.23 -5.09
N LEU A 60 -10.53 0.59 -4.00
CA LEU A 60 -10.89 1.28 -2.78
C LEU A 60 -9.68 2.02 -2.19
N GLY A 61 -8.50 1.40 -2.19
CA GLY A 61 -7.25 2.04 -1.79
C GLY A 61 -6.93 3.29 -2.60
N ASN A 62 -7.09 3.25 -3.93
CA ASN A 62 -6.90 4.42 -4.79
C ASN A 62 -7.90 5.53 -4.49
N ALA A 63 -9.18 5.20 -4.29
CA ALA A 63 -10.21 6.18 -3.94
C ALA A 63 -9.93 6.84 -2.58
N LEU A 64 -9.60 6.04 -1.56
CA LEU A 64 -9.24 6.54 -0.23
C LEU A 64 -7.95 7.37 -0.26
N GLY A 65 -6.96 6.94 -1.04
CA GLY A 65 -5.70 7.69 -1.23
C GLY A 65 -5.94 9.04 -1.90
N ALA A 66 -6.78 9.10 -2.94
CA ALA A 66 -7.15 10.35 -3.59
C ALA A 66 -7.94 11.27 -2.66
N ALA A 67 -8.90 10.73 -1.89
CA ALA A 67 -9.66 11.49 -0.91
C ALA A 67 -8.77 12.05 0.21
N ALA A 68 -7.86 11.25 0.75
CA ALA A 68 -6.91 11.67 1.78
C ALA A 68 -5.93 12.73 1.25
N GLY A 69 -5.38 12.54 0.05
CA GLY A 69 -4.52 13.52 -0.61
C GLY A 69 -5.27 14.83 -0.90
N GLY A 70 -6.50 14.75 -1.38
CA GLY A 70 -7.38 15.90 -1.58
C GLY A 70 -7.66 16.65 -0.28
N ALA A 71 -7.99 15.93 0.80
CA ALA A 71 -8.23 16.52 2.12
C ALA A 71 -7.00 17.26 2.67
N VAL A 72 -5.79 16.74 2.46
CA VAL A 72 -4.54 17.41 2.85
C VAL A 72 -4.37 18.75 2.13
N ILE A 73 -4.66 18.77 0.83
CA ILE A 73 -4.57 19.99 0.01
C ILE A 73 -5.68 20.98 0.42
N SER A 74 -6.92 20.52 0.57
CA SER A 74 -8.06 21.34 1.00
C SER A 74 -7.88 21.91 2.41
N ALA A 75 -7.17 21.22 3.30
CA ALA A 75 -6.84 21.70 4.65
C ALA A 75 -5.72 22.75 4.68
N GLY A 76 -5.15 23.12 3.53
CA GLY A 76 -4.10 24.15 3.44
C GLY A 76 -2.70 23.68 3.85
N LEU A 77 -2.48 22.38 4.05
CA LEU A 77 -1.18 21.81 4.45
C LEU A 77 -0.14 21.80 3.31
N GLY A 78 -0.58 22.07 2.08
CA GLY A 78 0.26 22.17 0.90
C GLY A 78 0.65 20.82 0.28
N TYR A 79 1.21 20.88 -0.94
CA TYR A 79 1.58 19.71 -1.73
C TYR A 79 2.68 18.85 -1.09
N SER A 80 3.59 19.46 -0.33
CA SER A 80 4.67 18.76 0.36
C SER A 80 4.18 17.82 1.46
N PHE A 81 2.97 18.02 1.99
CA PHE A 81 2.39 17.17 3.03
C PHE A 81 1.65 15.94 2.45
N VAL A 82 1.36 15.92 1.15
CA VAL A 82 0.68 14.79 0.49
C VAL A 82 1.51 13.49 0.59
N PRO A 83 2.82 13.47 0.32
CA PRO A 83 3.65 12.29 0.58
C PRO A 83 3.69 11.87 2.05
N VAL A 84 3.67 12.84 2.97
CA VAL A 84 3.67 12.58 4.42
C VAL A 84 2.39 11.85 4.84
N MET A 85 1.24 12.28 4.33
CA MET A 85 -0.02 11.57 4.55
C MET A 85 0.02 10.14 4.00
N GLY A 86 0.61 9.94 2.82
CA GLY A 86 0.86 8.59 2.28
C GLY A 86 1.75 7.73 3.19
N ALA A 87 2.76 8.33 3.82
CA ALA A 87 3.61 7.65 4.80
C ALA A 87 2.82 7.25 6.07
N ILE A 88 1.93 8.10 6.57
CA ILE A 88 1.05 7.81 7.71
C ILE A 88 0.12 6.63 7.39
N VAL A 89 -0.56 6.68 6.24
CA VAL A 89 -1.46 5.59 5.79
C VAL A 89 -0.70 4.28 5.66
N ALA A 90 0.50 4.29 5.08
CA ALA A 90 1.35 3.11 4.98
C ALA A 90 1.78 2.57 6.36
N GLY A 91 2.08 3.45 7.32
CA GLY A 91 2.41 3.08 8.69
C GLY A 91 1.24 2.43 9.42
N LEU A 92 0.03 2.98 9.28
CA LEU A 92 -1.20 2.40 9.84
C LEU A 92 -1.49 1.03 9.23
N ALA A 93 -1.36 0.89 7.91
CA ALA A 93 -1.53 -0.40 7.24
C ALA A 93 -0.54 -1.46 7.75
N LEU A 94 0.73 -1.08 7.93
CA LEU A 94 1.75 -1.98 8.48
C LEU A 94 1.41 -2.40 9.93
N LEU A 95 0.95 -1.46 10.75
CA LEU A 95 0.53 -1.75 12.13
C LEU A 95 -0.64 -2.74 12.16
N LEU A 96 -1.63 -2.58 11.28
CA LEU A 96 -2.74 -3.51 11.14
C LEU A 96 -2.26 -4.91 10.72
N VAL A 97 -1.31 -5.01 9.78
CA VAL A 97 -0.71 -6.29 9.38
C VAL A 97 -0.04 -6.97 10.58
N PHE A 98 0.75 -6.24 11.37
CA PHE A 98 1.37 -6.78 12.58
C PHE A 98 0.35 -7.24 13.63
N MET A 99 -0.72 -6.50 13.83
CA MET A 99 -1.79 -6.89 14.75
C MET A 99 -2.55 -8.14 14.28
N SER A 100 -2.82 -8.25 12.98
CA SER A 100 -3.49 -9.42 12.40
C SER A 100 -2.60 -10.66 12.39
N ALA A 101 -1.29 -10.51 12.13
CA ALA A 101 -0.34 -11.62 12.20
C ALA A 101 -0.23 -12.23 13.61
N ARG A 102 -0.42 -11.42 14.66
CA ARG A 102 -0.49 -11.91 16.05
C ARG A 102 -1.79 -12.64 16.39
N LYS A 103 -2.84 -12.44 15.59
CA LYS A 103 -4.19 -12.98 15.80
C LYS A 103 -4.50 -14.22 14.95
N GLN A 104 -3.53 -14.77 14.23
CA GLN A 104 -3.67 -16.10 13.63
C GLN A 104 -3.06 -17.12 14.61
N PRO A 105 -3.85 -17.74 15.51
CA PRO A 105 -3.46 -19.04 16.03
C PRO A 105 -3.29 -19.96 14.82
N GLU A 106 -2.17 -20.68 14.76
CA GLU A 106 -2.02 -21.77 13.82
C GLU A 106 -3.13 -22.80 14.03
N THR A 107 -4.24 -22.70 13.30
CA THR A 107 -4.98 -23.89 12.91
C THR A 107 -4.26 -24.51 11.73
N VAL A 108 -3.08 -25.08 12.02
CA VAL A 108 -2.57 -26.22 11.27
C VAL A 108 -3.51 -27.36 11.63
N CYS A 109 -4.65 -27.43 10.94
CA CYS A 109 -5.42 -28.66 10.91
C CYS A 109 -4.59 -29.66 10.11
N VAL A 110 -3.87 -30.47 10.86
CA VAL A 110 -3.34 -31.77 10.43
C VAL A 110 -4.54 -32.59 9.96
N ALA A 111 -4.87 -32.51 8.67
CA ALA A 111 -5.70 -33.49 8.00
C ALA A 111 -4.78 -34.65 7.60
N THR A 112 -4.39 -35.44 8.60
CA THR A 112 -3.91 -36.81 8.38
C THR A 112 -4.97 -37.58 7.63
N ALA A 113 -4.56 -38.15 6.51
CA ALA A 113 -5.30 -39.14 5.74
C ALA A 113 -5.82 -40.29 6.62
N ASN A 114 -7.10 -40.62 6.47
CA ASN A 114 -7.58 -41.99 6.47
C ASN A 114 -8.88 -42.06 5.65
#